data_AF-A0AAW9J4S6-F1
#
_entry.id   AF-A0AAW9J4S6-F1
#
_cell.length_a   1.000
_cell.length_b   1.000
_cell.length_c   1.000
_cell.angle_alpha   90.00
_cell.angle_beta   90.00
_cell.angle_gamma   90.00
#
_symmetry.space_group_name_H-M   'P 1'
#
loop_
_entity.id
_entity.type
_entity.pdbx_description
1 polymer ?
#
loop_
_entity_poly.entity_id
_entity_poly.type
_entity_poly.pdbx_seq_one_letter_code
_entity_poly.pdbx_strand_id
1 'polypeptide(L)'
;MSINKSEWIIEEEWLQRVLREVKSQLEEKKNYKENFKKDAIKTQRELWENVGAVSVNNGLQHIVDFMQFINTMKIQKQSHEFERKLVDKYEQMLLSPYFARMDFIEDGEGKEEKFYLGISNLINEDFDFLIYDWRAPISSMFYDYEIGSASYECPVVIINCKITKKRQYKINNGM
;
A
#
# COMPACT_ATOMS: atom_id res chain seq x y z
N MET A 1 -30.05 -5.62 8.13
CA MET A 1 -30.71 -4.58 7.31
C MET A 1 -30.43 -4.90 5.85
N SER A 2 -31.47 -5.00 5.02
CA SER A 2 -31.29 -5.23 3.58
C SER A 2 -30.75 -3.95 2.94
N ILE A 3 -29.65 -4.04 2.18
CA ILE A 3 -29.08 -2.89 1.47
C ILE A 3 -30.07 -2.44 0.39
N ASN A 4 -30.34 -1.13 0.31
CA ASN A 4 -31.15 -0.57 -0.76
C ASN A 4 -30.38 -0.72 -2.10
N LYS A 5 -31.09 -1.01 -3.19
CA LYS A 5 -30.51 -1.15 -4.54
C LYS A 5 -29.65 0.04 -4.95
N SER A 6 -30.03 1.27 -4.55
CA SER A 6 -29.23 2.47 -4.82
C SER A 6 -27.91 2.49 -4.05
N GLU A 7 -27.90 2.06 -2.79
CA GLU A 7 -26.67 1.96 -2.00
C GLU A 7 -25.75 0.88 -2.57
N TRP A 8 -26.30 -0.26 -3.00
CA TRP A 8 -25.51 -1.30 -3.66
C TRP A 8 -24.76 -0.79 -4.90
N ILE A 9 -25.44 -0.01 -5.75
CA ILE A 9 -24.82 0.60 -6.93
C ILE A 9 -23.65 1.51 -6.54
N ILE A 10 -23.82 2.34 -5.50
CA ILE A 10 -22.77 3.23 -5.00
C ILE A 10 -21.57 2.43 -4.45
N GLU A 11 -21.81 1.36 -3.69
CA GLU A 11 -20.71 0.50 -3.20
C GLU A 11 -19.98 -0.21 -4.35
N GLU A 12 -20.72 -0.67 -5.37
CA GLU A 12 -20.16 -1.31 -6.55
C GLU A 12 -19.28 -0.32 -7.34
N GLU A 13 -19.76 0.91 -7.57
CA GLU A 13 -18.97 1.96 -8.21
C GLU A 13 -17.70 2.28 -7.42
N TRP A 14 -17.79 2.32 -6.09
CA TRP A 14 -16.63 2.49 -5.22
C TRP A 14 -15.64 1.33 -5.35
N LEU A 15 -16.12 0.09 -5.31
CA LEU A 15 -15.29 -1.10 -5.51
C LEU A 15 -14.58 -1.06 -6.86
N GLN A 16 -15.28 -0.72 -7.94
CA GLN A 16 -14.67 -0.62 -9.27
C GLN A 16 -13.62 0.49 -9.35
N ARG A 17 -13.84 1.63 -8.67
CA ARG A 17 -12.82 2.69 -8.55
C ARG A 17 -11.57 2.18 -7.84
N VAL A 18 -11.75 1.52 -6.71
CA VAL A 18 -10.67 0.91 -5.92
C VAL A 18 -9.90 -0.12 -6.76
N LEU A 19 -10.59 -1.04 -7.43
CA LEU A 19 -9.95 -2.08 -8.23
C LEU A 19 -9.18 -1.48 -9.42
N ARG A 20 -9.67 -0.39 -10.00
CA ARG A 20 -8.96 0.33 -11.07
C ARG A 20 -7.66 0.94 -10.55
N GLU A 21 -7.69 1.56 -9.38
CA GLU A 21 -6.49 2.13 -8.74
C GLU A 21 -5.47 1.03 -8.40
N VAL A 22 -5.92 -0.09 -7.81
CA VAL A 22 -5.06 -1.24 -7.51
C VAL A 22 -4.42 -1.81 -8.77
N LYS A 23 -5.17 -1.95 -9.87
CA LYS A 23 -4.63 -2.42 -11.16
C LYS A 23 -3.55 -1.48 -11.68
N SER A 24 -3.85 -0.18 -11.75
CA SER A 24 -2.91 0.84 -12.22
C SER A 24 -1.57 0.78 -11.48
N GLN A 25 -1.61 0.77 -10.14
CA GLN A 25 -0.40 0.69 -9.32
C GLN A 25 0.32 -0.66 -9.49
N LEU A 26 -0.42 -1.77 -9.62
CA LEU A 26 0.18 -3.08 -9.88
C LEU A 26 0.92 -3.14 -11.22
N GLU A 27 0.34 -2.57 -12.27
CA GLU A 27 0.92 -2.51 -13.61
C GLU A 27 2.18 -1.64 -13.63
N GLU A 28 2.16 -0.50 -12.95
CA GLU A 28 3.34 0.34 -12.75
C GLU A 28 4.47 -0.43 -12.07
N LYS A 29 4.17 -1.15 -10.97
CA LYS A 29 5.17 -1.95 -10.25
C LYS A 29 5.71 -3.12 -11.07
N LYS A 30 4.86 -3.77 -11.88
CA LYS A 30 5.29 -4.83 -12.80
C LYS A 30 6.25 -4.29 -13.87
N ASN A 31 5.97 -3.12 -14.44
CA ASN A 31 6.86 -2.47 -15.40
C ASN A 31 8.19 -2.04 -14.76
N TYR A 32 8.16 -1.49 -13.54
CA TYR A 32 9.36 -1.14 -12.79
C TYR A 32 10.26 -2.36 -12.58
N LYS A 33 9.68 -3.52 -12.22
CA LYS A 33 10.41 -4.78 -12.03
C LYS A 33 11.13 -5.24 -13.29
N GLU A 34 10.54 -5.07 -14.48
CA GLU A 34 11.16 -5.44 -15.75
C GLU A 34 12.37 -4.55 -16.08
N ASN A 35 12.25 -3.25 -15.85
CA ASN A 35 13.34 -2.30 -16.06
C ASN A 35 14.48 -2.53 -15.06
N PHE A 36 14.15 -2.74 -13.79
CA PHE A 36 15.13 -3.08 -12.76
C PHE A 36 15.95 -4.31 -13.11
N LYS A 37 15.34 -5.36 -13.68
CA LYS A 37 16.05 -6.57 -14.13
C LYS A 37 17.08 -6.25 -15.21
N LYS A 38 16.75 -5.35 -16.15
CA LYS A 38 17.68 -4.91 -17.21
C LYS A 38 18.84 -4.11 -16.60
N ASP A 39 18.56 -3.21 -15.68
CA ASP A 39 19.57 -2.37 -15.02
C ASP A 39 20.52 -3.19 -14.13
N ALA A 40 20.01 -4.20 -13.42
CA ALA A 40 20.84 -5.12 -12.64
C ALA A 40 21.83 -5.89 -13.54
N ILE A 41 21.37 -6.40 -14.68
CA ILE A 41 22.23 -7.09 -15.66
C ILE A 41 23.29 -6.14 -16.23
N LYS A 42 22.89 -4.90 -16.55
CA LYS A 42 23.81 -3.86 -17.04
C LYS A 42 24.89 -3.53 -16.01
N THR A 43 24.49 -3.29 -14.76
CA THR A 43 25.39 -3.03 -13.63
C THR A 43 26.41 -4.17 -13.49
N GLN A 44 25.94 -5.43 -13.52
CA GLN A 44 26.81 -6.60 -13.41
C GLN A 44 27.83 -6.67 -14.57
N ARG A 45 27.43 -6.31 -15.79
CA ARG A 45 28.31 -6.30 -16.96
C ARG A 45 29.39 -5.22 -16.86
N GLU A 46 29.00 -3.99 -16.55
CA GLU A 46 29.95 -2.86 -16.39
C GLU A 46 31.01 -3.16 -15.33
N LEU A 47 30.64 -3.87 -14.27
CA LEU A 47 31.58 -4.26 -13.23
C LEU A 47 32.52 -5.38 -13.66
N TRP A 48 32.03 -6.37 -14.41
CA TRP A 48 32.89 -7.39 -14.99
C TRP A 48 33.96 -6.76 -15.90
N GLU A 49 33.57 -5.76 -16.68
CA GLU A 49 34.46 -5.01 -17.57
C GLU A 49 35.45 -4.12 -16.80
N ASN A 50 35.03 -3.44 -15.73
CA ASN A 50 35.84 -2.48 -15.00
C ASN A 50 36.74 -3.10 -13.91
N VAL A 51 36.30 -4.16 -13.23
CA VAL A 51 37.04 -4.73 -12.09
C VAL A 51 38.07 -5.78 -12.54
N GLY A 52 37.81 -6.53 -13.62
CA GLY A 52 38.74 -7.53 -14.16
C GLY A 52 39.23 -8.58 -13.15
N ALA A 53 40.30 -9.32 -13.50
CA ALA A 53 41.01 -10.19 -12.56
C ALA A 53 42.02 -9.37 -11.74
N VAL A 54 42.04 -9.56 -10.42
CA VAL A 54 42.89 -8.80 -9.47
C VAL A 54 44.36 -8.78 -9.93
N SER A 55 44.90 -7.58 -10.19
CA SER A 55 46.32 -7.36 -10.49
C SER A 55 46.98 -6.52 -9.40
N VAL A 56 48.22 -6.86 -9.06
CA VAL A 56 49.00 -6.34 -7.91
C VAL A 56 49.25 -4.83 -7.98
N ASN A 57 49.16 -4.22 -9.17
CA ASN A 57 49.60 -2.84 -9.39
C ASN A 57 48.54 -1.76 -9.06
N ASN A 58 47.25 -2.12 -8.94
CA ASN A 58 46.13 -1.18 -8.68
C ASN A 58 45.21 -1.62 -7.50
N GLY A 59 45.67 -2.50 -6.62
CA GLY A 59 44.83 -3.26 -5.68
C GLY A 59 43.89 -2.44 -4.78
N LEU A 60 44.29 -1.25 -4.32
CA LEU A 60 43.46 -0.43 -3.42
C LEU A 60 42.21 0.13 -4.13
N GLN A 61 42.35 0.61 -5.38
CA GLN A 61 41.23 1.15 -6.15
C GLN A 61 40.21 0.06 -6.48
N HIS A 62 40.67 -1.12 -6.89
CA HIS A 62 39.80 -2.27 -7.14
C HIS A 62 39.03 -2.72 -5.88
N ILE A 63 39.62 -2.62 -4.68
CA ILE A 63 38.92 -2.92 -3.43
C ILE A 63 37.80 -1.91 -3.16
N VAL A 64 38.05 -0.62 -3.41
CA VAL A 64 37.03 0.43 -3.26
C VAL A 64 35.88 0.21 -4.23
N ASP A 65 36.17 -0.06 -5.51
CA ASP A 65 35.16 -0.33 -6.54
C ASP A 65 34.34 -1.60 -6.22
N PHE A 66 35.00 -2.64 -5.70
CA PHE A 66 34.32 -3.86 -5.25
C PHE A 66 33.41 -3.61 -4.05
N MET A 67 33.85 -2.83 -3.06
CA MET A 67 33.03 -2.47 -1.90
C MET A 67 31.80 -1.65 -2.30
N GLN A 68 31.96 -0.69 -3.22
CA GLN A 68 30.85 0.07 -3.78
C GLN A 68 29.83 -0.86 -4.47
N PHE A 69 30.31 -1.84 -5.23
CA PHE A 69 29.43 -2.83 -5.86
C PHE A 69 28.62 -3.64 -4.84
N ILE A 70 29.27 -4.18 -3.80
CA ILE A 70 28.57 -4.96 -2.77
C ILE A 70 27.48 -4.11 -2.10
N ASN A 71 27.75 -2.82 -1.88
CA ASN A 71 26.74 -1.90 -1.34
C ASN A 71 25.57 -1.71 -2.32
N THR A 72 25.86 -1.45 -3.60
CA THR A 72 24.83 -1.32 -4.66
C THR A 72 23.97 -2.57 -4.75
N MET A 73 24.57 -3.76 -4.75
CA MET A 73 23.85 -5.05 -4.75
C MET A 73 22.95 -5.21 -3.53
N LYS A 74 23.43 -4.80 -2.36
CA LYS A 74 22.65 -4.86 -1.12
C LYS A 74 21.43 -3.96 -1.19
N ILE A 75 21.58 -2.72 -1.66
CA ILE A 75 20.49 -1.76 -1.87
C ILE A 75 19.50 -2.32 -2.90
N GLN A 76 19.99 -2.78 -4.05
CA GLN A 76 19.18 -3.41 -5.10
C GLN A 76 18.35 -4.59 -4.58
N LYS A 77 18.95 -5.48 -3.79
CA LYS A 77 18.23 -6.62 -3.19
C LYS A 77 17.12 -6.15 -2.25
N GLN A 78 17.38 -5.18 -1.38
CA GLN A 78 16.37 -4.65 -0.45
C GLN A 78 15.21 -4.00 -1.20
N SER A 79 15.50 -3.18 -2.21
CA SER A 79 14.47 -2.58 -3.06
C SER A 79 13.64 -3.65 -3.78
N HIS A 80 14.28 -4.71 -4.30
CA HIS A 80 13.57 -5.80 -4.95
C HIS A 80 12.63 -6.56 -4.00
N GLU A 81 13.07 -6.84 -2.76
CA GLU A 81 12.23 -7.46 -1.74
C GLU A 81 11.05 -6.57 -1.34
N PHE A 82 11.26 -5.26 -1.22
CA PHE A 82 10.20 -4.30 -0.94
C PHE A 82 9.16 -4.24 -2.07
N GLU A 83 9.59 -4.10 -3.32
CA GLU A 83 8.69 -4.06 -4.49
C GLU A 83 7.92 -5.36 -4.66
N ARG A 84 8.56 -6.51 -4.38
CA ARG A 84 7.86 -7.80 -4.38
C ARG A 84 6.71 -7.82 -3.37
N LYS A 85 6.93 -7.32 -2.14
CA LYS A 85 5.86 -7.22 -1.13
C LYS A 85 4.73 -6.29 -1.56
N LEU A 86 5.04 -5.21 -2.28
CA LEU A 86 4.02 -4.32 -2.84
C LEU A 86 3.20 -5.01 -3.93
N VAL A 87 3.84 -5.75 -4.84
CA VAL A 87 3.13 -6.56 -5.85
C VAL A 87 2.21 -7.58 -5.17
N ASP A 88 2.72 -8.33 -4.20
CA ASP A 88 1.94 -9.31 -3.44
C ASP A 88 0.74 -8.63 -2.74
N LYS A 89 0.95 -7.44 -2.14
CA LYS A 89 -0.11 -6.62 -1.55
C LYS A 89 -1.20 -6.29 -2.56
N TYR A 90 -0.85 -5.72 -3.72
CA TYR A 90 -1.85 -5.33 -4.73
C TYR A 90 -2.59 -6.55 -5.31
N GLU A 91 -1.91 -7.67 -5.51
CA GLU A 91 -2.55 -8.90 -5.97
C GLU A 91 -3.59 -9.43 -4.96
N GLN A 92 -3.32 -9.33 -3.66
CA GLN A 92 -4.33 -9.63 -2.63
C GLN A 92 -5.50 -8.62 -2.65
N MET A 93 -5.20 -7.34 -2.83
CA MET A 93 -6.23 -6.28 -2.88
C MET A 93 -7.15 -6.41 -4.10
N LEU A 94 -6.70 -7.01 -5.20
CA LEU A 94 -7.58 -7.32 -6.34
C LEU A 94 -8.65 -8.36 -5.99
N LEU A 95 -8.38 -9.24 -5.02
CA LEU A 95 -9.31 -10.28 -4.60
C LEU A 95 -10.31 -9.74 -3.58
N SER A 96 -9.81 -9.01 -2.58
CA SER A 96 -10.62 -8.47 -1.48
C SER A 96 -9.94 -7.19 -0.94
N PRO A 97 -10.23 -6.02 -1.52
CA PRO A 97 -9.50 -4.80 -1.18
C PRO A 97 -9.82 -4.28 0.23
N TYR A 98 -11.08 -4.42 0.65
CA TYR A 98 -11.57 -4.02 1.96
C TYR A 98 -12.65 -5.01 2.42
N PHE A 99 -12.86 -5.10 3.74
CA PHE A 99 -13.82 -6.03 4.34
C PHE A 99 -14.85 -5.32 5.22
N ALA A 100 -14.65 -4.04 5.51
CA ALA A 100 -15.57 -3.27 6.32
C ALA A 100 -15.63 -1.81 5.89
N ARG A 101 -16.73 -1.15 6.28
CA ARG A 101 -16.89 0.30 6.18
C ARG A 101 -17.50 0.84 7.45
N MET A 102 -17.05 2.03 7.82
CA MET A 102 -17.60 2.84 8.89
C MET A 102 -17.85 4.24 8.36
N ASP A 103 -19.03 4.78 8.63
CA ASP A 103 -19.33 6.19 8.41
C ASP A 103 -19.29 6.89 9.77
N PHE A 104 -18.61 8.03 9.84
CA PHE A 104 -18.50 8.80 11.07
C PHE A 104 -18.43 10.29 10.78
N ILE A 105 -18.70 11.09 11.81
CA ILE A 105 -18.58 12.55 11.79
C ILE A 105 -17.60 12.91 12.90
N GLU A 106 -16.52 13.61 12.58
CA GLU A 106 -15.56 14.10 13.58
C GLU A 106 -16.13 15.32 14.32
N ASP A 107 -15.86 15.43 15.63
CA ASP A 107 -16.34 16.55 16.44
C ASP A 107 -15.75 17.88 15.94
N GLY A 108 -16.62 18.81 15.54
CA GLY A 108 -16.23 20.09 14.94
C GLY A 108 -16.30 20.10 13.42
N GLU A 109 -16.42 18.93 12.79
CA GLU A 109 -16.73 18.80 11.38
C GLU A 109 -18.22 18.52 11.15
N GLY A 110 -18.82 19.21 10.17
CA GLY A 110 -20.23 19.02 9.83
C GLY A 110 -20.48 17.94 8.78
N LYS A 111 -19.43 17.23 8.34
CA LYS A 111 -19.46 16.33 7.20
C LYS A 111 -19.29 14.89 7.66
N GLU A 112 -20.11 14.01 7.10
CA GLU A 112 -19.97 12.56 7.28
C GLU A 112 -18.88 12.04 6.33
N GLU A 113 -17.91 11.36 6.91
CA GLU A 113 -16.81 10.71 6.21
C GLU A 113 -17.04 9.20 6.10
N LYS A 114 -16.58 8.61 5.00
CA LYS A 114 -16.67 7.17 4.74
C LYS A 114 -15.29 6.56 4.85
N PHE A 115 -15.17 5.57 5.72
CA PHE A 115 -13.92 4.91 6.03
C PHE A 115 -13.99 3.44 5.63
N TYR A 116 -13.21 3.04 4.63
CA TYR A 116 -13.13 1.65 4.19
C TYR A 116 -11.91 0.97 4.80
N LEU A 117 -12.12 -0.14 5.52
CA LEU A 117 -11.07 -0.86 6.22
C LEU A 117 -10.64 -2.09 5.42
N GLY A 118 -9.34 -2.21 5.16
CA GLY A 118 -8.72 -3.33 4.47
C GLY A 118 -7.46 -3.82 5.17
N ILE A 119 -6.83 -4.84 4.57
CA ILE A 119 -5.60 -5.46 5.10
C ILE A 119 -4.40 -4.51 5.02
N SER A 120 -4.45 -3.56 4.09
CA SER A 120 -3.42 -2.56 3.84
C SER A 120 -4.04 -1.30 3.26
N ASN A 121 -3.34 -0.18 3.41
CA ASN A 121 -3.78 1.10 2.86
C ASN A 121 -3.73 1.14 1.32
N LEU A 122 -4.63 1.91 0.72
CA LEU A 122 -4.57 2.32 -0.69
C LEU A 122 -4.76 3.83 -0.76
N ILE A 123 -3.77 4.50 -1.34
CA ILE A 123 -3.75 5.94 -1.52
C ILE A 123 -3.60 6.18 -3.01
N ASN A 124 -4.40 7.08 -3.58
CA ASN A 124 -4.28 7.46 -4.99
C ASN A 124 -3.21 8.57 -5.17
N GLU A 125 -3.01 9.02 -6.40
CA GLU A 125 -2.05 10.09 -6.75
C GLU A 125 -2.39 11.44 -6.08
N ASP A 126 -3.66 11.69 -5.77
CA ASP A 126 -4.14 12.91 -5.10
C ASP A 126 -3.95 12.89 -3.57
N PHE A 127 -3.31 11.85 -3.03
CA PHE A 127 -3.16 11.59 -1.59
C PHE A 127 -4.47 11.30 -0.85
N ASP A 128 -5.54 10.94 -1.56
CA ASP A 128 -6.77 10.45 -0.98
C ASP A 128 -6.64 8.99 -0.56
N PHE A 129 -6.99 8.71 0.70
CA PHE A 129 -7.11 7.35 1.19
C PHE A 129 -8.40 6.70 0.66
N LEU A 130 -8.25 5.73 -0.23
CA LEU A 130 -9.35 4.90 -0.69
C LEU A 130 -9.63 3.74 0.27
N ILE A 131 -8.57 3.20 0.88
CA ILE A 131 -8.64 2.11 1.87
C ILE A 131 -7.65 2.41 2.97
N TYR A 132 -8.08 2.17 4.20
CA TYR A 132 -7.27 2.31 5.39
C TYR A 132 -6.84 0.94 5.92
N ASP A 133 -5.63 0.88 6.45
CA ASP A 133 -5.14 -0.31 7.14
C ASP A 133 -5.93 -0.48 8.46
N TRP A 134 -6.48 -1.67 8.67
CA TRP A 134 -7.22 -2.00 9.88
C TRP A 134 -6.41 -1.87 11.18
N ARG A 135 -5.08 -1.77 11.10
CA ARG A 135 -4.18 -1.54 12.25
C ARG A 135 -3.97 -0.06 12.57
N ALA A 136 -4.43 0.85 11.72
CA ALA A 136 -4.34 2.28 11.99
C ALA A 136 -5.16 2.63 13.25
N PRO A 137 -4.73 3.61 14.08
CA PRO A 137 -5.43 3.90 15.33
C PRO A 137 -6.91 4.26 15.16
N ILE A 138 -7.27 4.98 14.09
CA ILE A 138 -8.66 5.29 13.72
C ILE A 138 -9.54 4.04 13.48
N SER A 139 -8.93 2.92 13.08
CA SER A 139 -9.64 1.66 12.84
C SER A 139 -10.13 1.02 14.15
N SER A 140 -9.57 1.38 15.31
CA SER A 140 -10.04 0.91 16.62
C SER A 140 -11.52 1.22 16.85
N MET A 141 -12.01 2.38 16.37
CA MET A 141 -13.42 2.76 16.44
C MET A 141 -14.36 1.72 15.81
N PHE A 142 -13.91 1.00 14.79
CA PHE A 142 -14.71 -0.04 14.16
C PHE A 142 -14.94 -1.24 15.09
N TYR A 143 -13.99 -1.56 15.96
CA TYR A 143 -14.03 -2.72 16.86
C TYR A 143 -14.51 -2.38 18.28
N ASP A 144 -14.10 -1.22 18.80
CA ASP A 144 -14.24 -0.91 20.23
C ASP A 144 -15.55 -0.19 20.58
N TYR A 145 -16.24 0.37 19.57
CA TYR A 145 -17.45 1.16 19.75
C TYR A 145 -18.62 0.58 18.96
N GLU A 146 -19.85 0.95 19.34
CA GLU A 146 -21.05 0.72 18.53
C GLU A 146 -21.40 1.98 17.73
N ILE A 147 -22.51 1.96 16.98
CA ILE A 147 -23.06 3.19 16.37
C ILE A 147 -23.40 4.18 17.50
N GLY A 148 -22.87 5.40 17.44
CA GLY A 148 -22.97 6.39 18.51
C GLY A 148 -21.67 7.16 18.72
N SER A 149 -21.50 7.73 19.90
CA SER A 149 -20.26 8.44 20.27
C SER A 149 -19.07 7.48 20.33
N ALA A 150 -17.96 7.88 19.73
CA ALA A 150 -16.72 7.13 19.68
C ALA A 150 -15.53 8.07 19.78
N SER A 151 -14.35 7.51 20.00
CA SER A 151 -13.10 8.26 19.98
C SER A 151 -11.94 7.35 19.62
N TYR A 152 -10.88 7.90 19.08
CA TYR A 152 -9.63 7.17 18.87
C TYR A 152 -8.42 8.01 19.27
N GLU A 153 -7.35 7.33 19.64
CA GLU A 153 -6.08 7.95 20.00
C GLU A 153 -5.18 8.06 18.77
N CYS A 154 -4.87 9.29 18.36
CA CYS A 154 -3.76 9.61 17.49
C CYS A 154 -2.55 9.97 18.39
N PRO A 155 -1.27 9.72 18.04
CA PRO A 155 -0.14 9.65 18.99
C PRO A 155 0.04 10.77 20.05
N VAL A 156 -0.63 11.91 19.91
CA VAL A 156 -0.60 13.02 20.88
C VAL A 156 -2.01 13.57 21.21
N VAL A 157 -3.08 13.11 20.54
CA VAL A 157 -4.42 13.71 20.61
C VAL A 157 -5.50 12.63 20.58
N ILE A 158 -6.52 12.79 21.43
CA ILE A 158 -7.76 12.01 21.32
C ILE A 158 -8.72 12.76 20.41
N ILE A 159 -9.19 12.07 19.37
CA ILE A 159 -10.15 12.60 18.41
C ILE A 159 -11.51 12.00 18.74
N ASN A 160 -12.50 12.86 19.00
CA ASN A 160 -13.88 12.47 19.27
C ASN A 160 -14.68 12.46 17.98
N CYS A 161 -15.55 11.46 17.83
CA CYS A 161 -16.36 11.28 16.65
C CYS A 161 -17.73 10.70 17.01
N LYS A 162 -18.64 10.71 16.04
CA LYS A 162 -19.90 9.97 16.09
C LYS A 162 -19.98 9.01 14.91
N ILE A 163 -19.99 7.71 15.20
CA ILE A 163 -20.22 6.66 14.21
C ILE A 163 -21.71 6.67 13.85
N THR A 164 -22.01 6.81 12.55
CA THR A 164 -23.37 6.86 12.02
C THR A 164 -23.78 5.54 11.36
N LYS A 165 -22.82 4.81 10.79
CA LYS A 165 -23.07 3.53 10.10
C LYS A 165 -21.87 2.60 10.18
N LYS A 166 -22.14 1.30 10.29
CA LYS A 166 -21.14 0.23 10.15
C LYS A 166 -21.63 -0.84 9.18
N ARG A 167 -20.71 -1.35 8.36
CA ARG A 167 -20.96 -2.43 7.40
C ARG A 167 -19.77 -3.38 7.38
N GLN A 168 -20.09 -4.65 7.17
CA GLN A 168 -19.11 -5.67 6.81
C GLN A 168 -19.45 -6.19 5.42
N TYR A 169 -18.42 -6.42 4.63
CA TYR A 169 -18.51 -6.90 3.26
C TYR A 169 -17.82 -8.25 3.15
N LYS A 170 -18.33 -9.06 2.23
CA LYS A 170 -17.68 -10.29 1.79
C LYS A 170 -17.40 -10.19 0.31
N ILE A 171 -16.24 -9.61 -0.02
CA ILE A 171 -15.78 -9.44 -1.39
C ILE A 171 -14.91 -10.65 -1.77
N ASN A 172 -15.25 -11.33 -2.86
CA ASN A 172 -14.49 -12.46 -3.37
C ASN A 172 -14.17 -12.24 -4.85
N ASN A 173 -12.89 -12.32 -5.20
CA ASN A 173 -12.40 -12.13 -6.57
C ASN A 173 -12.85 -10.79 -7.19
N GLY A 174 -12.90 -9.73 -6.37
CA GLY A 174 -13.32 -8.40 -6.80
C GLY A 174 -14.82 -8.24 -7.08
N MET A 175 -15.66 -9.11 -6.49
CA MET A 175 -17.14 -9.08 -6.55
C MET A 175 -17.78 -9.32 -5.19
#